data_AF-A0A5Q0QD10-F1
#
_entry.id   AF-A0A5Q0QD10-F1
#
_cell.length_a   1.000
_cell.length_b   1.000
_cell.length_c   1.000
_cell.angle_alpha   90.00
_cell.angle_beta   90.00
_cell.angle_gamma   90.00
#
_symmetry.space_group_name_H-M   'P 1'
#
loop_
_entity.id
_entity.type
_entity.pdbx_description
1 polymer ?
#
loop_
_entity_poly.entity_id
_entity_poly.type
_entity_poly.pdbx_seq_one_letter_code
_entity_poly.pdbx_strand_id
1 'polypeptide(L)'
;MKKLLLAFAIGTASLVGFTGCTKEYITNYLPGISYVAEVNPQNWSRTGNEFATTINMPELDEKYFQDGHVDISISFDSKPEVYENIPSEIGNYKYSANYGVGKVNIYAVYIGSGAPVAPEGSLVKIVLTDADNGDQ
;
A
#
# COMPACT_ATOMS: atom_id res chain seq x y z
N MET A 1 34.35 58.24 -4.63
CA MET A 1 34.50 57.33 -3.46
C MET A 1 33.20 57.03 -2.70
N LYS A 2 32.07 57.73 -2.91
CA LYS A 2 30.79 57.42 -2.21
C LYS A 2 29.92 56.33 -2.88
N LYS A 3 30.14 56.04 -4.17
CA LYS A 3 29.32 55.06 -4.93
C LYS A 3 29.75 53.59 -4.74
N LEU A 4 31.00 53.34 -4.31
CA LEU A 4 31.53 51.99 -4.07
C LEU A 4 31.13 51.43 -2.70
N LEU A 5 30.88 52.29 -1.72
CA LEU A 5 30.41 51.88 -0.38
C LEU A 5 28.98 51.36 -0.40
N LEU A 6 28.13 51.87 -1.30
CA LEU A 6 26.73 51.44 -1.42
C LEU A 6 26.61 50.04 -2.04
N ALA A 7 27.50 49.69 -2.98
CA ALA A 7 27.51 48.37 -3.61
C ALA A 7 27.96 47.26 -2.66
N PHE A 8 28.87 47.57 -1.72
CA PHE A 8 29.30 46.62 -0.70
C PHE A 8 28.25 46.39 0.40
N ALA A 9 27.44 47.42 0.73
CA ALA A 9 26.37 47.31 1.72
C ALA A 9 25.16 46.50 1.23
N ILE A 10 24.90 46.48 -0.08
CA ILE A 10 23.80 45.70 -0.68
C ILE A 10 24.24 44.24 -0.93
N GLY A 11 25.51 44.02 -1.27
CA GLY A 11 26.05 42.67 -1.51
C GLY A 11 26.19 41.81 -0.26
N THR A 12 26.41 42.41 0.92
CA THR A 12 26.52 41.65 2.18
C THR A 12 25.18 41.34 2.83
N ALA A 13 24.14 42.14 2.56
CA ALA A 13 22.78 41.90 3.06
C ALA A 13 22.09 40.69 2.39
N SER A 14 22.48 40.34 1.16
CA SER A 14 21.92 39.19 0.43
C SER A 14 22.51 37.83 0.80
N LEU A 15 23.62 37.78 1.56
CA LEU A 15 24.27 36.52 1.95
C LEU A 15 23.77 35.94 3.28
N VAL A 16 23.02 36.72 4.06
CA VAL A 16 22.46 36.28 5.36
C VAL A 16 21.03 35.74 5.26
N GLY A 17 20.41 35.79 4.08
CA GLY A 17 19.00 35.44 3.87
C GLY A 17 18.71 34.01 3.41
N PHE A 18 19.71 33.17 3.17
CA PHE A 18 19.53 31.80 2.65
C PHE A 18 19.59 30.70 3.72
N THR A 19 19.42 31.01 5.00
CA THR A 19 19.30 29.98 6.06
C THR A 19 17.89 29.33 6.11
N GLY A 20 16.98 29.70 5.20
CA GLY A 20 15.55 29.36 5.28
C GLY A 20 15.13 27.99 4.77
N CYS A 21 16.01 27.22 4.11
CA CYS A 21 15.76 25.79 3.88
C CYS A 21 16.41 24.99 5.01
N THR A 22 15.93 25.18 6.25
CA THR A 22 16.14 24.14 7.24
C THR A 22 15.47 22.89 6.69
N LYS A 23 16.26 21.87 6.37
CA LYS A 23 15.72 20.56 6.02
C LYS A 23 15.00 20.04 7.25
N GLU A 24 13.70 20.28 7.31
CA GLU A 24 12.84 19.74 8.34
C GLU A 24 12.80 18.23 8.12
N TYR A 25 13.41 17.50 9.05
CA TYR A 25 13.21 16.06 9.11
C TYR A 25 11.84 15.86 9.74
N ILE A 26 10.88 15.37 8.97
CA ILE A 26 9.62 14.89 9.51
C ILE A 26 9.98 13.68 10.37
N THR A 27 10.08 13.86 11.69
CA THR A 27 10.42 12.79 12.64
C THR A 27 9.21 11.92 12.97
N ASN A 28 8.00 12.39 12.66
CA ASN A 28 6.74 11.66 12.78
C ASN A 28 6.21 11.34 11.39
N TYR A 29 6.71 10.28 10.79
CA TYR A 29 6.06 9.67 9.63
C TYR A 29 5.71 8.24 9.99
N LEU A 30 4.53 7.80 9.58
CA LEU A 30 4.10 6.41 9.70
C LEU A 30 4.49 5.71 8.38
N PRO A 31 5.63 5.02 8.31
CA PRO A 31 6.03 4.32 7.10
C PRO A 31 5.01 3.24 6.75
N GLY A 32 4.53 3.28 5.50
CA GLY A 32 3.91 2.13 4.88
C GLY A 32 4.97 1.30 4.16
N ILE A 33 5.01 -0.02 4.41
CA ILE A 33 5.82 -0.97 3.64
C ILE A 33 4.89 -1.76 2.71
N SER A 34 5.18 -1.75 1.41
CA SER A 34 4.39 -2.48 0.41
C SER A 34 5.06 -3.78 -0.01
N TYR A 35 4.28 -4.86 -0.02
CA TYR A 35 4.65 -6.18 -0.51
C TYR A 35 3.78 -6.52 -1.71
N VAL A 36 4.33 -7.21 -2.70
CA VAL A 36 3.59 -7.69 -3.87
C VAL A 36 3.77 -9.20 -3.98
N ALA A 37 2.65 -9.92 -4.02
CA ALA A 37 2.60 -11.37 -4.17
C ALA A 37 1.91 -11.74 -5.48
N GLU A 38 2.47 -12.72 -6.19
CA GLU A 38 1.83 -13.32 -7.35
C GLU A 38 0.84 -14.40 -6.90
N VAL A 39 -0.40 -14.32 -7.39
CA VAL A 39 -1.43 -15.34 -7.17
C VAL A 39 -1.83 -15.92 -8.53
N ASN A 40 -1.47 -17.17 -8.75
CA ASN A 40 -1.80 -17.90 -9.98
C ASN A 40 -3.16 -18.60 -9.83
N PRO A 41 -3.85 -18.93 -10.95
CA PRO A 41 -5.12 -19.66 -10.91
C PRO A 41 -5.08 -20.95 -10.08
N GLN A 42 -3.91 -21.60 -10.01
CA GLN A 42 -3.76 -22.90 -9.33
C GLN A 42 -3.55 -22.76 -7.81
N ASN A 43 -3.35 -21.53 -7.31
CA ASN A 43 -3.27 -21.26 -5.88
C ASN A 43 -4.65 -21.16 -5.22
N TRP A 44 -5.73 -21.14 -6.00
CA TRP A 44 -7.09 -21.04 -5.50
C TRP A 44 -7.67 -22.42 -5.17
N SER A 45 -8.17 -22.57 -3.95
CA SER A 45 -9.01 -23.71 -3.55
C SER A 45 -10.47 -23.33 -3.72
N ARG A 46 -11.27 -24.24 -4.29
CA ARG A 46 -12.68 -23.98 -4.61
C ARG A 46 -13.63 -24.70 -3.66
N THR A 47 -14.59 -23.97 -3.12
CA THR A 47 -15.74 -24.52 -2.39
C THR A 47 -17.04 -23.91 -2.94
N GLY A 48 -17.81 -24.69 -3.70
CA GLY A 48 -19.02 -24.19 -4.36
C GLY A 48 -18.69 -23.14 -5.44
N ASN A 49 -19.10 -21.89 -5.20
CA ASN A 49 -18.81 -20.73 -6.07
C ASN A 49 -17.70 -19.84 -5.52
N GLU A 50 -17.18 -20.16 -4.33
CA GLU A 50 -16.12 -19.39 -3.70
C GLU A 50 -14.76 -20.01 -4.00
N PHE A 51 -13.81 -19.16 -4.33
CA PHE A 51 -12.40 -19.46 -4.41
C PHE A 51 -11.69 -18.78 -3.25
N ALA A 52 -10.80 -19.50 -2.58
CA ALA A 52 -9.99 -18.98 -1.49
C ALA A 52 -8.50 -19.26 -1.73
N THR A 53 -7.65 -18.29 -1.38
CA THR A 53 -6.20 -18.47 -1.34
C THR A 53 -5.60 -17.74 -0.14
N THR A 54 -4.43 -18.19 0.31
CA THR A 54 -3.73 -17.62 1.45
C THR A 54 -2.33 -17.22 1.03
N ILE A 55 -1.99 -15.96 1.29
CA ILE A 55 -0.64 -15.42 1.14
C ILE A 55 0.04 -15.51 2.50
N ASN A 56 1.19 -16.17 2.55
CA ASN A 56 2.06 -16.16 3.71
C ASN A 56 2.71 -14.77 3.84
N MET A 57 2.49 -14.11 4.97
CA MET A 57 2.93 -12.73 5.23
C MET A 57 3.56 -12.64 6.62
N PRO A 58 4.76 -13.20 6.84
CA PRO A 58 5.42 -13.21 8.14
C PRO A 58 5.71 -11.81 8.69
N GLU A 59 5.73 -10.78 7.84
CA GLU A 59 5.90 -9.38 8.19
C GLU A 59 4.65 -8.76 8.83
N LEU A 60 3.48 -9.37 8.66
CA LEU A 60 2.25 -8.99 9.37
C LEU A 60 2.30 -9.61 10.78
N ASP A 61 2.97 -8.92 11.68
CA ASP A 61 3.12 -9.29 13.08
C ASP A 61 2.00 -8.73 13.98
N GLU A 62 2.15 -8.89 15.30
CA GLU A 62 1.18 -8.42 16.29
C GLU A 62 0.99 -6.90 16.25
N LYS A 63 2.05 -6.14 15.94
CA LYS A 63 1.99 -4.67 15.90
C LYS A 63 1.03 -4.21 14.79
N TYR A 64 1.17 -4.78 13.59
CA TYR A 64 0.25 -4.46 12.49
C TYR A 64 -1.14 -5.02 12.69
N PHE A 65 -1.27 -6.17 13.36
CA PHE A 65 -2.56 -6.80 13.59
C PHE A 65 -3.42 -6.03 14.61
N GLN A 66 -2.82 -5.52 15.68
CA GLN A 66 -3.54 -4.85 16.76
C GLN A 66 -3.80 -3.38 16.48
N ASP A 67 -2.76 -2.64 16.11
CA ASP A 67 -2.82 -1.17 16.03
C ASP A 67 -2.66 -0.66 14.59
N GLY A 68 -1.94 -1.39 13.74
CA GLY A 68 -1.62 -0.96 12.38
C GLY A 68 -2.78 -1.02 11.38
N HIS A 69 -2.47 -0.59 10.15
CA HIS A 69 -3.37 -0.70 9.00
C HIS A 69 -2.81 -1.66 7.95
N VAL A 70 -3.69 -2.51 7.42
CA VAL A 70 -3.39 -3.46 6.35
C VAL A 70 -4.29 -3.14 5.17
N ASP A 71 -3.74 -2.53 4.13
CA ASP A 71 -4.44 -2.35 2.84
C ASP A 71 -4.13 -3.53 1.92
N ILE A 72 -5.15 -4.01 1.22
CA ILE A 72 -5.04 -5.11 0.27
C ILE A 72 -5.66 -4.67 -1.04
N SER A 73 -4.85 -4.70 -2.10
CA SER A 73 -5.27 -4.32 -3.45
C SER A 73 -4.83 -5.38 -4.46
N ILE A 74 -5.56 -5.52 -5.57
CA ILE A 74 -5.31 -6.55 -6.59
C ILE A 74 -5.24 -5.95 -7.99
N SER A 75 -4.40 -6.53 -8.84
CA SER A 75 -4.31 -6.22 -10.26
C SER A 75 -4.22 -7.52 -11.07
N PHE A 76 -4.88 -7.57 -12.22
CA PHE A 76 -4.83 -8.70 -13.16
C PHE A 76 -3.87 -8.44 -14.33
N ASP A 77 -3.16 -7.31 -14.31
CA ASP A 77 -2.18 -6.94 -15.32
C ASP A 77 -0.79 -7.49 -14.98
N SER A 78 -0.11 -8.10 -15.96
CA SER A 78 1.28 -8.57 -15.80
C SER A 78 2.30 -7.45 -15.52
N LYS A 79 1.96 -6.20 -15.87
CA LYS A 79 2.65 -4.97 -15.50
C LYS A 79 1.59 -3.98 -15.00
N PRO A 80 1.34 -3.91 -13.69
CA PRO A 80 0.14 -3.28 -13.16
C PRO A 80 0.25 -1.76 -13.29
N GLU A 81 -0.58 -1.18 -14.16
CA GLU A 81 -0.81 0.26 -14.20
C GLU A 81 -1.85 0.68 -13.15
N VAL A 82 -2.77 -0.24 -12.82
CA VAL A 82 -3.86 -0.02 -11.86
C VAL A 82 -3.91 -1.18 -10.87
N TYR A 83 -4.25 -0.84 -9.63
CA TYR A 83 -4.65 -1.77 -8.58
C TYR A 83 -6.04 -1.38 -8.10
N GLU A 84 -6.91 -2.35 -7.89
CA GLU A 84 -8.23 -2.20 -7.30
C GLU A 84 -8.15 -2.58 -5.81
N ASN A 85 -8.57 -1.70 -4.90
CA ASN A 85 -8.66 -2.03 -3.48
C ASN A 85 -9.73 -3.10 -3.24
N ILE A 86 -9.48 -4.03 -2.32
CA ILE A 86 -10.44 -5.06 -1.90
C ILE A 86 -11.10 -4.62 -0.58
N PRO A 87 -12.44 -4.72 -0.44
CA PRO A 87 -13.39 -5.45 -1.30
C PRO A 87 -13.79 -4.69 -2.57
N SER A 88 -13.94 -5.41 -3.68
CA SER A 88 -14.39 -4.88 -4.98
C SER A 88 -15.00 -5.96 -5.87
N GLU A 89 -15.81 -5.55 -6.83
CA GLU A 89 -16.30 -6.40 -7.92
C GLU A 89 -15.41 -6.20 -9.15
N ILE A 90 -14.68 -7.25 -9.54
CA ILE A 90 -13.74 -7.18 -10.66
C ILE A 90 -14.06 -8.33 -11.62
N GLY A 91 -14.52 -7.97 -12.81
CA GLY A 91 -15.01 -8.93 -13.79
C GLY A 91 -16.19 -9.75 -13.25
N ASN A 92 -16.05 -11.08 -13.23
CA ASN A 92 -17.09 -12.02 -12.80
C ASN A 92 -16.98 -12.43 -11.32
N TYR A 93 -16.29 -11.66 -10.48
CA TYR A 93 -16.06 -12.02 -9.09
C TYR A 93 -16.30 -10.86 -8.12
N LYS A 94 -16.85 -11.19 -6.95
CA LYS A 94 -16.81 -10.34 -5.75
C LYS A 94 -15.60 -10.74 -4.92
N TYR A 95 -14.64 -9.84 -4.76
CA TYR A 95 -13.45 -10.06 -3.95
C TYR A 95 -13.65 -9.54 -2.53
N SER A 96 -13.16 -10.30 -1.56
CA SER A 96 -12.99 -9.87 -0.18
C SER A 96 -11.68 -10.42 0.38
N ALA A 97 -11.22 -9.86 1.49
CA ALA A 97 -10.03 -10.34 2.17
C ALA A 97 -10.18 -10.19 3.68
N ASN A 98 -9.45 -11.02 4.41
CA ASN A 98 -9.18 -10.84 5.83
C ASN A 98 -7.72 -11.16 6.11
N TYR A 99 -7.23 -10.77 7.27
CA TYR A 99 -5.85 -11.00 7.67
C TYR A 99 -5.77 -11.41 9.13
N GLY A 100 -4.63 -12.00 9.47
CA GLY A 100 -4.22 -12.29 10.83
C GLY A 100 -2.71 -12.45 10.87
N VAL A 101 -2.14 -12.56 12.07
CA VAL A 101 -0.67 -12.67 12.23
C VAL A 101 -0.10 -13.74 11.28
N GLY A 102 0.85 -13.31 10.45
CA GLY A 102 1.56 -14.16 9.49
C GLY A 102 0.83 -14.43 8.17
N LYS A 103 -0.39 -13.92 7.93
CA LYS A 103 -1.18 -14.31 6.75
C LYS A 103 -2.23 -13.30 6.28
N VAL A 104 -2.49 -13.33 4.98
CA VAL A 104 -3.63 -12.68 4.34
C VAL A 104 -4.43 -13.73 3.58
N ASN A 105 -5.75 -13.80 3.80
CA ASN A 105 -6.65 -14.65 3.03
C ASN A 105 -7.44 -13.80 2.06
N ILE A 106 -7.56 -14.27 0.82
CA ILE A 106 -8.34 -13.62 -0.23
C ILE A 106 -9.41 -14.59 -0.67
N TYR A 107 -10.61 -14.05 -0.83
CA TYR A 107 -11.78 -14.77 -1.30
C TYR A 107 -12.28 -14.12 -2.58
N ALA A 108 -12.72 -14.95 -3.52
CA ALA A 108 -13.34 -14.54 -4.75
C ALA A 108 -14.61 -15.37 -4.96
N VAL A 109 -15.77 -14.73 -4.82
CA VAL A 109 -17.06 -15.37 -5.07
C VAL A 109 -17.42 -15.15 -6.54
N TYR A 110 -17.53 -16.23 -7.30
CA TYR A 110 -17.95 -16.17 -8.69
C TYR A 110 -19.42 -15.76 -8.82
N ILE A 111 -19.66 -14.70 -9.59
CA ILE A 111 -20.98 -14.11 -9.85
C ILE A 111 -21.35 -14.09 -11.34
N GLY A 112 -20.49 -14.64 -12.19
CA GLY A 112 -20.76 -14.77 -13.62
C GLY A 112 -21.79 -15.84 -13.97
N SER A 113 -22.06 -16.00 -15.26
CA SER A 113 -22.92 -17.07 -15.77
C SER A 113 -22.13 -18.33 -16.09
N GLY A 114 -22.62 -19.48 -15.64
CA GLY A 114 -22.05 -20.79 -15.98
C GLY A 114 -21.31 -21.43 -14.82
N ALA A 115 -20.40 -22.36 -15.13
CA ALA A 115 -19.60 -23.04 -14.13
C ALA A 115 -18.52 -22.09 -13.58
N PRO A 116 -18.36 -21.96 -12.25
CA PRO A 116 -17.29 -21.17 -11.67
C PRO A 116 -15.91 -21.65 -12.14
N VAL A 117 -15.12 -20.71 -12.64
CA VAL A 117 -13.70 -20.90 -12.99
C VAL A 117 -12.84 -20.15 -11.97
N ALA A 118 -11.59 -20.57 -11.78
CA ALA A 118 -10.70 -19.86 -10.87
C ALA A 118 -10.36 -18.46 -11.44
N PRO A 119 -10.12 -17.46 -10.58
CA PRO A 119 -9.57 -16.17 -11.02
C PRO A 119 -8.30 -16.33 -11.85
N GLU A 120 -8.10 -15.39 -12.78
CA GLU A 120 -6.87 -15.32 -13.58
C GLU A 120 -5.64 -14.98 -12.71
N GLY A 121 -4.45 -15.10 -13.30
CA GLY A 121 -3.21 -14.71 -12.63
C GLY A 121 -3.26 -13.23 -12.23
N SER A 122 -2.85 -12.92 -11.01
CA SER A 122 -2.95 -11.57 -10.45
C SER A 122 -1.75 -11.22 -9.56
N LEU A 123 -1.56 -9.92 -9.38
CA LEU A 123 -0.65 -9.33 -8.42
C LEU A 123 -1.46 -8.75 -7.28
N VAL A 124 -1.19 -9.24 -6.07
CA VAL A 124 -1.79 -8.72 -4.84
C VAL A 124 -0.76 -7.85 -4.15
N LYS A 125 -1.11 -6.59 -3.95
CA LYS A 125 -0.33 -5.64 -3.15
C LYS A 125 -0.90 -5.60 -1.74
N ILE A 126 -0.04 -5.75 -0.75
CA ILE A 126 -0.36 -5.65 0.67
C ILE A 126 0.49 -4.52 1.24
N VAL A 127 -0.13 -3.50 1.83
CA VAL A 127 0.58 -2.40 2.47
C VAL A 127 0.36 -2.47 3.98
N LEU A 128 1.46 -2.59 4.72
CA LEU A 128 1.47 -2.55 6.18
C LEU A 128 1.88 -1.15 6.62
N THR A 129 1.00 -0.46 7.32
CA THR A 129 1.25 0.90 7.82
C THR A 129 1.17 0.90 9.33
N ASP A 130 2.19 1.48 9.97
CA ASP A 130 2.15 1.74 11.40
C ASP A 130 1.00 2.70 11.74
N ALA A 131 0.37 2.50 12.89
CA ALA A 131 -0.57 3.47 13.45
C ALA A 131 -0.45 3.50 14.97
N ASP A 132 -0.70 4.69 15.53
CA ASP A 132 -0.69 4.90 16.97
C ASP A 132 -2.02 4.43 17.57
N ASN A 133 -1.96 3.85 18.77
CA ASN A 133 -3.15 3.45 19.52
C ASN A 133 -3.87 4.70 20.08
N GLY A 134 -5.15 4.85 19.73
CA GLY A 134 -5.99 5.99 20.12
C GLY A 134 -6.64 5.90 21.50
N ASP A 135 -6.53 4.77 22.21
CA ASP A 135 -7.15 4.55 23.53
C ASP A 135 -6.32 5.12 24.70
N GLN A 136 -5.54 6.19 24.46
CA GLN A 136 -4.73 6.89 25.47
C GLN A 136 -5.45 8.04 26.16
#